data_AF-A0A8T3WR39-F1
#
_entry.id   AF-A0A8T3WR39-F1
#
_cell.length_a   1.000
_cell.length_b   1.000
_cell.length_c   1.000
_cell.angle_alpha   90.00
_cell.angle_beta   90.00
_cell.angle_gamma   90.00
#
_symmetry.space_group_name_H-M   'P 1'
#
loop_
_entity.id
_entity.type
_entity.pdbx_description
1 polymer ?
#
loop_
_entity_poly.entity_id
_entity_poly.type
_entity_poly.pdbx_seq_one_letter_code
_entity_poly.pdbx_strand_id
1 'polypeptide(L)'
;MEKLYCGVCGKKFKNSEALSQHNNSIHGLTVAAHEPKRRLATGKIVTILSIVLIVAIAGYFSISSITGRATEPGVYDEFAKCLADKGAVFYGSFQCSHCKTQKDLFGGSIEYVNYVECGPLGAPPTNKECVEAGIRAYPTWVINNIEYTGVQDLDKLSELANCPL
;
A
#
# COMPACT_ATOMS: atom_id res chain seq x y z
N MET A 1 40.59 -59.27 -16.57
CA MET A 1 40.06 -59.75 -15.27
C MET A 1 40.58 -58.84 -14.18
N GLU A 2 39.73 -57.95 -13.67
CA GLU A 2 40.09 -56.97 -12.65
C GLU A 2 40.33 -57.69 -11.31
N LYS A 3 41.51 -57.52 -10.73
CA LYS A 3 41.91 -58.17 -9.48
C LYS A 3 41.39 -57.32 -8.33
N LEU A 4 40.47 -57.87 -7.54
CA LEU A 4 39.85 -57.18 -6.40
C LEU A 4 40.65 -57.46 -5.12
N TYR A 5 40.89 -56.42 -4.30
CA TYR A 5 41.63 -56.52 -3.04
C TYR A 5 40.80 -55.94 -1.90
N CYS A 6 40.91 -56.53 -0.71
CA CYS A 6 40.34 -55.98 0.52
C CYS A 6 41.16 -54.77 0.96
N GLY A 7 40.51 -53.62 1.16
CA GLY A 7 41.17 -52.38 1.57
C GLY A 7 41.69 -52.37 3.01
N VAL A 8 41.23 -53.30 3.85
CA VAL A 8 41.63 -53.36 5.28
C VAL A 8 42.85 -54.26 5.48
N CYS A 9 42.87 -55.44 4.87
CA CYS A 9 43.94 -56.42 5.06
C CYS A 9 44.73 -56.77 3.79
N GLY A 10 44.41 -56.16 2.65
CA GLY A 10 45.13 -56.34 1.39
C GLY A 10 44.92 -57.69 0.69
N LYS A 11 44.09 -58.59 1.24
CA LYS A 11 43.83 -59.90 0.64
C LYS A 11 43.16 -59.78 -0.73
N LYS A 12 43.58 -60.63 -1.65
CA LYS A 12 43.10 -60.64 -3.04
C LYS A 12 41.96 -61.64 -3.24
N PHE A 13 40.94 -61.25 -4.00
CA PHE A 13 39.76 -62.05 -4.29
C PHE A 13 39.54 -62.19 -5.80
N LYS A 14 38.87 -63.28 -6.17
CA LYS A 14 38.65 -63.65 -7.57
C LYS A 14 37.44 -62.94 -8.20
N ASN A 15 36.49 -62.48 -7.38
CA ASN A 15 35.30 -61.73 -7.80
C ASN A 15 34.77 -60.87 -6.64
N SER A 16 33.81 -59.99 -6.95
CA SER A 16 33.22 -59.04 -6.00
C SER A 16 32.40 -59.70 -4.91
N GLU A 17 31.78 -60.84 -5.20
CA GLU A 17 30.95 -61.57 -4.24
C GLU A 17 31.79 -62.20 -3.12
N ALA A 18 32.91 -62.85 -3.47
CA ALA A 18 33.85 -63.38 -2.50
C ALA A 18 34.52 -62.27 -1.65
N LEU A 19 34.81 -61.11 -2.24
CA LEU A 19 35.31 -59.95 -1.49
C LEU A 19 34.23 -59.39 -0.54
N SER A 20 32.98 -59.30 -1.00
CA SER A 20 31.85 -58.81 -0.21
C SER A 20 31.58 -59.72 0.99
N GLN A 21 31.50 -61.04 0.78
CA GLN A 21 31.32 -62.02 1.86
C GLN A 21 32.48 -61.96 2.87
N HIS A 22 33.71 -61.81 2.40
CA HIS A 22 34.87 -61.63 3.29
C HIS A 22 34.74 -60.36 4.15
N ASN A 23 34.41 -59.21 3.55
CA ASN A 23 34.28 -57.95 4.28
C ASN A 23 33.15 -57.99 5.31
N ASN A 24 32.02 -58.60 4.98
CA ASN A 24 30.87 -58.72 5.88
C ASN A 24 31.16 -59.68 7.04
N SER A 25 31.81 -60.82 6.76
CA SER A 25 32.08 -61.85 7.78
C SER A 25 33.29 -61.55 8.67
N ILE A 26 34.30 -60.84 8.15
CA ILE A 26 35.58 -60.61 8.88
C ILE A 26 35.72 -59.17 9.39
N HIS A 27 35.19 -58.19 8.65
CA HIS A 27 35.34 -56.77 8.98
C HIS A 27 34.02 -56.09 9.38
N GLY A 28 32.88 -56.79 9.32
CA GLY A 28 31.59 -56.31 9.83
C GLY A 28 31.02 -55.05 9.16
N LEU A 29 31.53 -54.65 7.99
CA LEU A 29 31.09 -53.46 7.27
C LEU A 29 29.90 -53.80 6.36
N THR A 30 28.68 -53.71 6.88
CA THR A 30 27.47 -53.80 6.06
C THR A 30 27.42 -52.62 5.08
N VAL A 31 27.61 -52.88 3.79
CA VAL A 31 27.41 -51.86 2.75
C VAL A 31 25.90 -51.64 2.62
N ALA A 32 25.41 -50.49 3.10
CA ALA A 32 24.01 -50.11 2.96
C ALA A 32 23.65 -49.96 1.47
N ALA A 33 22.66 -50.71 1.02
CA ALA A 33 22.09 -50.58 -0.31
C ALA A 33 21.50 -49.17 -0.49
N HIS A 34 21.87 -48.51 -1.59
CA HIS A 34 21.31 -47.21 -1.96
C HIS A 34 19.97 -47.41 -2.70
N GLU A 35 18.85 -47.07 -2.05
CA GLU A 35 17.54 -46.98 -2.70
C GLU A 35 17.46 -45.77 -3.65
N PRO A 36 16.99 -45.92 -4.91
CA PRO A 36 16.76 -44.78 -5.79
C PRO A 36 15.50 -44.00 -5.39
N LYS A 37 15.67 -42.77 -4.88
CA LYS A 37 14.58 -41.81 -4.66
C LYS A 37 13.81 -41.56 -5.97
N ARG A 38 12.53 -41.97 -6.02
CA ARG A 38 11.59 -41.52 -7.05
C ARG A 38 11.42 -40.01 -6.95
N ARG A 39 11.89 -39.27 -7.96
CA ARG A 39 11.69 -37.81 -8.08
C ARG A 39 10.26 -37.55 -8.58
N LEU A 40 9.38 -37.10 -7.70
CA LEU A 40 8.08 -36.54 -8.09
C LEU A 40 8.31 -35.26 -8.89
N ALA A 41 7.53 -35.02 -9.95
CA ALA A 41 7.72 -33.92 -10.90
C ALA A 41 7.29 -32.56 -10.30
N THR A 42 8.02 -32.09 -9.28
CA THR A 42 7.73 -30.89 -8.50
C THR A 42 7.84 -29.59 -9.31
N GLY A 43 8.70 -29.55 -10.33
CA GLY A 43 8.98 -28.31 -11.08
C GLY A 43 7.79 -27.75 -11.86
N LYS A 44 7.04 -28.59 -12.59
CA LYS A 44 5.94 -28.14 -13.46
C LYS A 44 4.73 -27.63 -12.66
N ILE A 45 4.44 -28.27 -11.53
CA ILE A 45 3.33 -27.90 -10.64
C ILE A 45 3.61 -26.54 -9.99
N VAL A 46 4.84 -26.32 -9.52
CA VAL A 46 5.24 -25.04 -8.93
C VAL A 46 5.11 -23.92 -9.94
N THR A 47 5.61 -24.09 -11.18
CA THR A 47 5.49 -23.06 -12.22
C THR A 47 4.03 -22.72 -12.57
N ILE A 48 3.16 -23.72 -12.68
CA ILE A 48 1.73 -23.49 -12.96
C ILE A 48 1.07 -22.73 -11.80
N LEU A 49 1.34 -23.11 -10.55
CA LEU A 49 0.78 -22.43 -9.38
C LEU A 49 1.28 -20.97 -9.27
N SER A 50 2.55 -20.70 -9.59
CA SER A 50 3.09 -19.34 -9.61
C SER A 50 2.39 -18.44 -10.63
N ILE A 51 2.15 -18.95 -11.85
CA ILE A 51 1.48 -18.19 -12.92
C ILE A 51 0.03 -17.91 -12.55
N VAL A 52 -0.70 -18.90 -12.03
CA VAL A 52 -2.09 -18.73 -11.59
C VAL A 52 -2.19 -17.67 -10.48
N LEU A 53 -1.26 -17.68 -9.52
CA LEU A 53 -1.20 -16.69 -8.46
C LEU A 53 -0.95 -15.27 -9.00
N ILE A 54 0.00 -15.12 -9.93
CA ILE A 54 0.32 -13.81 -10.54
C ILE A 54 -0.88 -13.28 -11.33
N VAL A 55 -1.57 -14.12 -12.10
CA VAL A 55 -2.76 -13.72 -12.86
C VAL A 55 -3.92 -13.34 -11.92
N ALA A 56 -4.10 -14.06 -10.81
CA ALA A 56 -5.11 -13.73 -9.81
C ALA A 56 -4.83 -12.37 -9.13
N ILE A 57 -3.57 -12.10 -8.77
CA ILE A 57 -3.16 -10.83 -8.17
C ILE A 57 -3.32 -9.67 -9.17
N ALA A 58 -2.88 -9.86 -10.42
CA ALA A 58 -3.04 -8.87 -11.47
C ALA A 58 -4.53 -8.58 -11.76
N GLY A 59 -5.36 -9.62 -11.83
CA GLY A 59 -6.81 -9.49 -11.99
C GLY A 59 -7.47 -8.75 -10.83
N TYR A 60 -7.09 -9.05 -9.59
CA TYR A 60 -7.60 -8.34 -8.40
C TYR A 60 -7.23 -6.85 -8.43
N PHE A 61 -5.97 -6.51 -8.74
CA PHE A 61 -5.53 -5.13 -8.89
C PHE A 61 -6.28 -4.40 -10.02
N SER A 62 -6.43 -5.03 -11.19
CA SER A 62 -7.18 -4.43 -12.31
C SER A 62 -8.66 -4.20 -11.98
N ILE A 63 -9.31 -5.11 -11.25
CA ILE A 63 -10.70 -4.95 -10.81
C ILE A 63 -10.81 -3.81 -9.78
N SER A 64 -9.88 -3.72 -8.82
CA SER A 64 -9.90 -2.66 -7.81
C SER A 64 -9.75 -1.26 -8.40
N SER A 65 -9.05 -1.13 -9.54
CA SER A 65 -8.89 0.14 -10.27
C SER A 65 -10.14 0.54 -11.08
N ILE A 66 -10.97 -0.42 -11.51
CA ILE A 66 -12.19 -0.17 -12.29
C ILE A 66 -13.38 0.16 -11.37
N THR A 67 -13.36 -0.30 -10.12
CA THR A 67 -14.34 0.11 -9.09
C THR A 67 -14.00 1.45 -8.42
N GLY A 68 -13.21 2.31 -9.08
CA GLY A 68 -13.17 3.73 -8.75
C GLY A 68 -14.59 4.25 -8.91
N ARG A 69 -15.29 4.40 -7.78
CA ARG A 69 -16.67 4.93 -7.75
C ARG A 69 -16.65 6.23 -8.54
N ALA A 70 -17.39 6.28 -9.64
CA ALA A 70 -17.92 7.55 -10.10
C ALA A 70 -18.74 8.06 -8.90
N THR A 71 -18.14 8.94 -8.11
CA THR A 71 -18.87 9.66 -7.07
C THR A 71 -19.96 10.41 -7.81
N GLU A 72 -21.21 10.10 -7.49
CA GLU A 72 -22.30 10.96 -7.96
C GLU A 72 -21.96 12.40 -7.53
N PRO A 73 -22.20 13.40 -8.41
CA PRO A 73 -21.90 14.79 -8.07
C PRO A 73 -22.51 15.14 -6.72
N GLY A 74 -21.67 15.61 -5.79
CA GLY A 74 -22.13 16.13 -4.52
C GLY A 74 -23.01 17.35 -4.73
N VAL A 75 -23.97 17.55 -3.82
CA VAL A 75 -24.98 18.63 -3.90
C VAL A 75 -24.36 20.01 -4.09
N TYR A 76 -23.13 20.21 -3.58
CA TYR A 76 -22.42 21.50 -3.60
C TYR A 76 -21.16 21.48 -4.46
N ASP A 77 -20.97 20.52 -5.36
CA ASP A 77 -19.72 20.39 -6.13
C ASP A 77 -19.45 21.62 -7.00
N GLU A 78 -20.45 22.07 -7.76
CA GLU A 78 -20.31 23.22 -8.64
C GLU A 78 -20.11 24.51 -7.84
N PHE A 79 -20.77 24.63 -6.69
CA PHE A 79 -20.56 25.74 -5.77
C PHE A 79 -19.13 25.76 -5.21
N ALA A 80 -18.64 24.64 -4.70
CA ALA A 80 -17.30 24.51 -4.14
C ALA A 80 -16.19 24.74 -5.19
N LYS A 81 -16.38 24.25 -6.42
CA LYS A 81 -15.49 24.55 -7.55
C LYS A 81 -15.51 26.04 -7.90
N CYS A 82 -16.68 26.67 -7.94
CA CYS A 82 -16.78 28.11 -8.18
C CYS A 82 -16.02 28.91 -7.12
N LEU A 83 -16.14 28.55 -5.83
CA LEU A 83 -15.36 29.18 -4.75
C LEU A 83 -13.85 29.07 -5.04
N ALA A 84 -13.39 27.87 -5.42
CA ALA A 84 -11.99 27.64 -5.74
C ALA A 84 -11.52 28.46 -6.95
N ASP A 85 -12.32 28.53 -8.01
CA ASP A 85 -12.04 29.32 -9.23
C ASP A 85 -12.01 30.82 -8.95
N LYS A 86 -12.80 31.29 -7.98
CA LYS A 86 -12.77 32.68 -7.49
C LYS A 86 -11.60 32.97 -6.55
N GLY A 87 -10.78 31.96 -6.24
CA GLY A 87 -9.65 32.09 -5.32
C GLY A 87 -10.09 32.27 -3.87
N ALA A 88 -11.30 31.84 -3.50
CA ALA A 88 -11.71 31.77 -2.10
C ALA A 88 -10.87 30.69 -1.40
N VAL A 89 -10.22 31.03 -0.29
CA VAL A 89 -9.36 30.12 0.46
C VAL A 89 -9.88 29.96 1.89
N PHE A 90 -9.99 28.71 2.33
CA PHE A 90 -10.37 28.34 3.69
C PHE A 90 -9.13 27.91 4.48
N TYR A 91 -8.70 28.75 5.42
CA TYR A 91 -7.60 28.47 6.33
C TYR A 91 -8.11 27.85 7.63
N GLY A 92 -7.50 26.75 8.07
CA GLY A 92 -7.91 26.10 9.31
C GLY A 92 -6.92 25.08 9.86
N SER A 93 -7.43 24.27 10.78
CA SER A 93 -6.72 23.14 11.37
C SER A 93 -7.60 21.89 11.41
N PHE A 94 -7.01 20.72 11.21
CA PHE A 94 -7.73 19.44 11.32
C PHE A 94 -8.25 19.16 12.74
N GLN A 95 -7.67 19.77 13.78
CA GLN A 95 -8.07 19.59 15.19
C GLN A 95 -9.15 20.58 15.64
N CYS A 96 -9.49 21.55 14.79
CA CYS A 96 -10.40 22.64 15.10
C CYS A 96 -11.86 22.21 14.92
N SER A 97 -12.65 22.26 16.01
CA SER A 97 -14.07 21.89 16.00
C SER A 97 -14.89 22.74 15.04
N HIS A 98 -14.67 24.06 15.03
CA HIS A 98 -15.34 24.98 14.11
C HIS A 98 -14.95 24.75 12.64
N CYS A 99 -13.72 24.32 12.40
CA CYS A 99 -13.24 23.97 11.08
C CYS A 99 -13.92 22.70 10.59
N LYS A 100 -14.13 21.73 11.50
CA LYS A 100 -14.97 20.56 11.21
C LYS A 100 -16.40 20.98 10.86
N THR A 101 -17.02 21.87 11.65
CA THR A 101 -18.36 22.39 11.34
C THR A 101 -18.43 23.02 9.94
N GLN A 102 -17.44 23.85 9.58
CA GLN A 102 -17.35 24.42 8.24
C GLN A 102 -17.28 23.34 7.15
N LYS A 103 -16.44 22.31 7.33
CA LYS A 103 -16.30 21.19 6.38
C LYS A 103 -17.59 20.37 6.26
N ASP A 104 -18.28 20.14 7.37
CA ASP A 104 -19.52 19.36 7.41
C ASP A 104 -20.64 20.03 6.59
N LEU A 105 -20.68 21.37 6.51
CA LEU A 105 -21.64 22.09 5.66
C LEU A 105 -21.53 21.71 4.18
N PHE A 106 -20.31 21.47 3.70
CA PHE A 106 -20.07 21.07 2.30
C PHE A 106 -20.25 19.58 2.04
N GLY A 107 -20.25 18.75 3.10
CA GLY A 107 -20.23 17.29 2.94
C GLY A 107 -19.02 16.83 2.11
N GLY A 108 -19.25 15.96 1.12
CA GLY A 108 -18.20 15.46 0.22
C GLY A 108 -17.60 16.55 -0.67
N SER A 109 -18.37 17.57 -1.04
CA SER A 109 -17.95 18.65 -1.94
C SER A 109 -16.84 19.53 -1.39
N ILE A 110 -16.50 19.37 -0.10
CA ILE A 110 -15.35 20.06 0.53
C ILE A 110 -14.03 19.74 -0.18
N GLU A 111 -13.94 18.60 -0.88
CA GLU A 111 -12.74 18.22 -1.64
C GLU A 111 -12.37 19.22 -2.74
N TYR A 112 -13.34 19.99 -3.22
CA TYR A 112 -13.13 21.01 -4.25
C TYR A 112 -12.76 22.38 -3.69
N VAL A 113 -12.94 22.62 -2.39
CA VAL A 113 -12.61 23.90 -1.76
C VAL A 113 -11.09 24.01 -1.58
N ASN A 114 -10.52 25.19 -1.86
CA ASN A 114 -9.13 25.51 -1.54
C ASN A 114 -8.93 25.61 -0.01
N TYR A 115 -8.69 24.47 0.64
CA TYR A 115 -8.38 24.40 2.07
C TYR A 115 -6.87 24.42 2.32
N VAL A 116 -6.42 25.28 3.23
CA VAL A 116 -5.03 25.33 3.69
C VAL A 116 -4.96 24.90 5.16
N GLU A 117 -4.22 23.82 5.40
CA GLU A 117 -3.90 23.36 6.74
C GLU A 117 -2.78 24.22 7.34
N CYS A 118 -3.12 24.98 8.39
CA CYS A 118 -2.22 25.95 8.99
C CYS A 118 -1.34 25.40 10.12
N GLY A 119 -1.70 24.27 10.71
CA GLY A 119 -0.95 23.64 11.80
C GLY A 119 -1.83 23.23 12.99
N PRO A 120 -1.21 22.78 14.10
CA PRO A 120 -1.95 22.32 15.28
C PRO A 120 -2.72 23.46 15.95
N LEU A 121 -3.85 23.12 16.58
CA LEU A 121 -4.67 24.09 17.29
C LEU A 121 -3.95 24.60 18.55
N GLY A 122 -4.05 25.89 18.84
CA GLY A 122 -3.45 26.50 20.05
C GLY A 122 -1.96 26.86 19.93
N ALA A 123 -1.36 26.67 18.75
CA ALA A 123 -0.04 27.16 18.42
C ALA A 123 -0.11 28.16 17.25
N PRO A 124 0.92 29.01 17.06
CA PRO A 124 1.03 29.83 15.85
C PRO A 124 1.00 28.96 14.58
N PRO A 125 0.49 29.49 13.45
CA PRO A 125 0.54 28.79 12.18
C PRO A 125 1.97 28.38 11.82
N THR A 126 2.14 27.13 11.42
CA THR A 126 3.43 26.58 10.96
C THR A 126 3.53 26.56 9.44
N ASN A 127 2.38 26.58 8.75
CA ASN A 127 2.35 26.67 7.29
C ASN A 127 2.71 28.09 6.85
N LYS A 128 3.69 28.19 5.95
CA LYS A 128 4.18 29.45 5.40
C LYS A 128 3.07 30.28 4.74
N GLU A 129 2.15 29.64 4.01
CA GLU A 129 1.03 30.34 3.37
C GLU A 129 0.12 31.02 4.39
N CYS A 130 -0.16 30.37 5.53
CA CYS A 130 -0.96 30.95 6.59
C CYS A 130 -0.24 32.09 7.32
N VAL A 131 1.09 32.00 7.47
CA VAL A 131 1.92 33.06 8.06
C VAL A 131 1.95 34.29 7.15
N GLU A 132 2.17 34.08 5.85
CA GLU A 132 2.19 35.16 4.84
C GLU A 132 0.83 35.81 4.65
N ALA A 133 -0.25 35.01 4.72
CA ALA A 133 -1.62 35.50 4.72
C ALA A 133 -2.05 36.14 6.05
N GLY A 134 -1.20 36.11 7.09
CA GLY A 134 -1.47 36.77 8.37
C GLY A 134 -2.57 36.12 9.22
N ILE A 135 -2.89 34.84 9.00
CA ILE A 135 -4.02 34.15 9.65
C ILE A 135 -3.81 34.04 11.17
N ARG A 136 -4.77 34.54 11.95
CA ARG A 136 -4.69 34.58 13.43
C ARG A 136 -5.65 33.65 14.15
N ALA A 137 -6.69 33.18 13.46
CA ALA A 137 -7.74 32.36 14.03
C ALA A 137 -8.28 31.37 13.00
N TYR A 138 -8.85 30.27 13.48
CA TYR A 138 -9.46 29.24 12.64
C TYR A 138 -10.94 29.04 13.01
N PRO A 139 -11.80 28.73 12.03
CA PRO A 139 -11.57 28.87 10.60
C PRO A 139 -11.46 30.34 10.18
N THR A 140 -10.75 30.64 9.10
CA THR A 140 -10.79 31.95 8.43
C THR A 140 -10.90 31.74 6.93
N TRP A 141 -11.82 32.47 6.30
CA TRP A 141 -11.93 32.54 4.85
C TRP A 141 -11.26 33.81 4.34
N VAL A 142 -10.52 33.70 3.24
CA VAL A 142 -10.06 34.86 2.47
C VAL A 142 -10.76 34.81 1.11
N ILE A 143 -11.56 35.82 0.82
CA ILE A 143 -12.33 35.93 -0.42
C ILE A 143 -12.14 37.36 -0.94
N ASN A 144 -11.67 37.51 -2.18
CA ASN A 144 -11.35 38.82 -2.76
C ASN A 144 -10.43 39.67 -1.86
N ASN A 145 -9.42 39.03 -1.25
CA ASN A 145 -8.47 39.63 -0.30
C ASN A 145 -9.09 40.20 0.99
N ILE A 146 -10.32 39.82 1.32
CA ILE A 146 -10.99 40.18 2.58
C ILE A 146 -11.05 38.93 3.48
N GLU A 147 -10.65 39.09 4.74
CA GLU A 147 -10.72 38.05 5.76
C GLU A 147 -12.10 37.99 6.43
N TYR A 148 -12.64 36.77 6.56
CA TYR A 148 -13.87 36.46 7.28
C TYR A 148 -13.57 35.35 8.29
N THR A 149 -13.41 35.73 9.56
CA THR A 149 -13.12 34.79 10.65
C THR A 149 -14.39 34.08 11.12
N GLY A 150 -14.25 32.82 11.51
CA GLY A 150 -15.34 31.99 12.01
C GLY A 150 -16.06 31.23 10.90
N VAL A 151 -16.97 30.35 11.31
CA VAL A 151 -17.77 29.55 10.39
C VAL A 151 -18.67 30.48 9.56
N GLN A 152 -18.70 30.27 8.26
CA GLN A 152 -19.57 30.96 7.32
C GLN A 152 -20.59 29.96 6.75
N ASP A 153 -21.87 30.35 6.74
CA ASP A 153 -22.92 29.58 6.09
C ASP A 153 -22.71 29.55 4.57
N LEU A 154 -23.23 28.52 3.89
CA LEU A 154 -23.06 28.35 2.45
C LEU A 154 -23.67 29.52 1.66
N ASP A 155 -24.86 30.00 2.05
CA ASP A 155 -25.50 31.18 1.45
C ASP A 155 -24.59 32.41 1.58
N LYS A 156 -23.91 32.56 2.72
CA LYS A 156 -23.01 33.69 2.94
C LYS A 156 -21.80 33.61 2.03
N LEU A 157 -21.19 32.43 1.91
CA LEU A 157 -20.06 32.19 1.02
C LEU A 157 -20.44 32.41 -0.46
N SER A 158 -21.66 32.02 -0.84
CA SER A 158 -22.26 32.29 -2.16
C SER A 158 -22.35 33.79 -2.46
N GLU A 159 -22.90 34.58 -1.54
CA GLU A 159 -22.94 36.04 -1.67
C GLU A 159 -21.53 36.66 -1.78
N LEU A 160 -20.60 36.25 -0.91
CA LEU A 160 -19.26 36.84 -0.83
C LEU A 160 -18.40 36.55 -2.07
N ALA A 161 -18.52 35.34 -2.63
CA ALA A 161 -17.77 34.92 -3.80
C ALA A 161 -18.51 35.16 -5.13
N ASN A 162 -19.78 35.58 -5.06
CA ASN A 162 -20.68 35.66 -6.22
C ASN A 162 -20.73 34.32 -6.99
N CYS A 163 -20.96 33.24 -6.24
CA CYS A 163 -21.01 31.87 -6.74
C CYS A 163 -22.40 31.28 -6.47
N PRO A 164 -23.14 30.79 -7.48
CA PRO A 164 -24.43 30.16 -7.27
C PRO A 164 -24.31 28.96 -6.31
N LEU A 165 -25.23 28.89 -5.35
CA LEU A 165 -25.39 27.74 -4.44
C LEU A 165 -26.39 26.74 -5.00
#